data_AF-A0A7V3HK67-F1
#
_entry.id   AF-A0A7V3HK67-F1
#
_cell.length_a   1.000
_cell.length_b   1.000
_cell.length_c   1.000
_cell.angle_alpha   90.00
_cell.angle_beta   90.00
_cell.angle_gamma   90.00
#
_symmetry.space_group_name_H-M   'P 1'
#
loop_
_entity.id
_entity.type
_entity.pdbx_description
1 polymer ?
#
loop_
_entity_poly.entity_id
_entity_poly.type
_entity_poly.pdbx_seq_one_letter_code
_entity_poly.pdbx_strand_id
1 'polypeptide(L)'
;MGHPLGVAIAFSFVVILLVVITWMLRLPKPAPPEVVKAIYSVEAVRRILVPIIEGVYSERAVELACRLGERQNAHIILLHVIEVPYTVPLDAPLPELEKKGKKALETASFIALQHGFKPEVHLIRHRSASEGILSLAKQSAVDQIVMGIGLKKTSYGEGIGRTVREVLRRANCEVIISKIPVGG
;
A
#
# COMPACT_ATOMS: atom_id res chain seq x y z
N MET A 1 -24.21 -45.73 52.85
CA MET A 1 -22.97 -44.97 53.14
C MET A 1 -22.16 -44.91 51.86
N GLY A 2 -22.00 -43.72 51.28
CA GLY A 2 -21.24 -43.57 50.03
C GLY A 2 -19.78 -44.00 50.22
N HIS A 3 -19.24 -44.75 49.26
CA HIS A 3 -17.86 -45.22 49.33
C HIS A 3 -16.91 -44.01 49.27
N PRO A 4 -15.94 -43.85 50.20
CA PRO A 4 -15.11 -42.65 50.32
C PRO A 4 -14.31 -42.33 49.04
N LEU A 5 -14.01 -43.36 48.22
CA LEU A 5 -13.38 -43.17 46.90
C LEU A 5 -14.23 -42.34 45.92
N GLY A 6 -15.55 -42.51 45.91
CA GLY A 6 -16.42 -41.83 44.94
C GLY A 6 -16.43 -40.30 45.15
N VAL A 7 -16.39 -39.88 46.42
CA VAL A 7 -16.33 -38.45 46.79
C VAL A 7 -15.00 -37.83 46.38
N ALA A 8 -13.89 -38.56 46.54
CA ALA A 8 -12.56 -38.07 46.17
C ALA A 8 -12.43 -37.85 44.65
N ILE A 9 -12.97 -38.76 43.84
CA ILE A 9 -12.95 -38.64 42.36
C ILE A 9 -13.82 -37.47 41.89
N ALA A 10 -15.00 -37.29 42.49
CA ALA A 10 -15.87 -36.16 42.16
C ALA A 10 -15.18 -34.82 42.47
N PHE A 11 -14.47 -34.73 43.59
CA PHE A 11 -13.78 -33.51 43.98
C PHE A 11 -12.60 -33.20 43.06
N SER A 12 -11.80 -34.19 42.67
CA SER A 12 -10.69 -33.99 41.74
C SER A 12 -11.18 -33.54 40.36
N PHE A 13 -12.28 -34.12 39.87
CA PHE A 13 -12.88 -33.74 38.60
C PHE A 13 -13.36 -32.28 38.61
N VAL A 14 -14.02 -31.84 39.69
CA VAL A 14 -14.47 -30.45 39.84
C VAL A 14 -13.29 -29.48 39.92
N VAL A 15 -12.21 -29.85 40.63
CA VAL A 15 -11.00 -29.01 40.71
C VAL A 15 -10.34 -28.88 39.33
N ILE A 16 -10.18 -29.98 38.59
CA ILE A 16 -9.61 -29.94 37.23
C ILE A 16 -10.49 -29.11 36.29
N LEU A 17 -11.80 -29.29 36.34
CA LEU A 17 -12.76 -28.52 35.54
C LEU A 17 -12.66 -27.02 35.85
N LEU A 18 -12.61 -26.65 37.13
CA LEU A 18 -12.44 -25.26 37.57
C LEU A 18 -11.12 -24.67 37.09
N VAL A 19 -10.01 -25.41 37.19
CA VAL A 19 -8.69 -24.99 36.74
C VAL A 19 -8.67 -24.76 35.23
N VAL A 20 -9.25 -25.68 34.44
CA VAL A 20 -9.34 -25.54 32.98
C VAL A 20 -10.21 -24.34 32.60
N ILE A 21 -11.35 -24.14 33.28
CA ILE A 21 -12.23 -23.00 33.03
C ILE A 21 -11.52 -21.69 33.39
N THR A 22 -10.81 -21.62 34.53
CA THR A 22 -10.04 -20.41 34.87
C THR A 22 -8.86 -20.17 33.93
N TRP A 23 -8.27 -21.23 33.40
CA TRP A 23 -7.21 -21.13 32.40
C TRP A 23 -7.76 -20.67 31.03
N MET A 24 -8.92 -21.17 30.59
CA MET A 24 -9.59 -20.77 29.36
C MET A 24 -10.21 -19.36 29.42
N LEU A 25 -10.69 -18.92 30.59
CA LEU A 25 -11.29 -17.60 30.78
C LEU A 25 -10.26 -16.47 30.96
N ARG A 26 -8.95 -16.77 30.88
CA ARG A 26 -7.91 -15.75 30.72
C ARG A 26 -7.97 -15.17 29.31
N LEU A 27 -8.97 -14.35 29.06
CA LEU A 27 -9.04 -13.53 27.85
C LEU A 27 -7.76 -12.68 27.76
N PRO A 28 -7.06 -12.65 26.61
CA PRO A 28 -5.97 -11.70 26.40
C PRO A 28 -6.51 -10.28 26.62
N LYS A 29 -5.70 -9.41 27.24
CA LYS A 29 -6.12 -8.04 27.59
C LYS A 29 -6.68 -7.36 26.32
N PRO A 30 -7.90 -6.78 26.36
CA PRO A 30 -8.43 -6.05 25.21
C PRO A 30 -7.46 -4.92 24.86
N ALA A 31 -7.10 -4.82 23.58
CA ALA A 31 -6.23 -3.76 23.10
C ALA A 31 -6.87 -2.39 23.41
N PRO A 32 -6.06 -1.38 23.79
CA PRO A 32 -6.57 -0.02 23.96
C PRO A 32 -7.35 0.44 22.71
N PRO A 33 -8.44 1.22 22.85
CA PRO A 33 -9.24 1.71 21.72
C PRO A 33 -8.41 2.44 20.66
N GLU A 34 -7.33 3.09 21.07
CA GLU A 34 -6.35 3.78 20.22
C GLU A 34 -5.62 2.80 19.27
N VAL A 35 -5.24 1.63 19.79
CA VAL A 35 -4.58 0.56 19.01
C VAL A 35 -5.56 -0.03 18.01
N VAL A 36 -6.79 -0.26 18.43
CA VAL A 36 -7.87 -0.77 17.59
C VAL A 36 -8.17 0.20 16.44
N LYS A 37 -8.25 1.50 16.72
CA LYS A 37 -8.45 2.55 15.70
C LYS A 37 -7.30 2.61 14.69
N ALA A 38 -6.06 2.51 15.15
CA ALA A 38 -4.89 2.50 14.27
C ALA A 38 -4.91 1.29 13.32
N ILE A 39 -5.21 0.09 13.84
CA ILE A 39 -5.32 -1.14 13.04
C ILE A 39 -6.42 -1.00 11.98
N TYR A 40 -7.62 -0.57 12.38
CA TYR A 40 -8.74 -0.42 11.43
C TYR A 40 -8.52 0.66 10.37
N SER A 41 -7.78 1.74 10.69
CA SER A 41 -7.46 2.78 9.69
C SER A 41 -6.59 2.25 8.55
N VAL A 42 -5.72 1.29 8.85
CA VAL A 42 -4.85 0.63 7.86
C VAL A 42 -5.58 -0.51 7.14
N GLU A 43 -6.49 -1.20 7.82
CA GLU A 43 -7.33 -2.30 7.28
C GLU A 43 -8.55 -1.84 6.46
N ALA A 44 -8.78 -0.52 6.33
CA ALA A 44 -9.85 0.04 5.51
C ALA A 44 -9.42 0.40 4.07
N VAL A 45 -8.15 0.18 3.72
CA VAL A 45 -7.55 0.58 2.44
C VAL A 45 -8.00 -0.37 1.35
N ARG A 46 -8.85 0.12 0.45
CA ARG A 46 -9.44 -0.67 -0.64
C ARG A 46 -8.77 -0.40 -1.97
N ARG A 47 -8.18 0.78 -2.16
CA ARG A 47 -7.58 1.20 -3.43
C ARG A 47 -6.22 1.86 -3.22
N ILE A 48 -5.19 1.28 -3.81
CA ILE A 48 -3.82 1.77 -3.71
C ILE A 48 -3.34 2.19 -5.10
N LEU A 49 -3.00 3.47 -5.28
CA LEU A 49 -2.40 4.00 -6.48
C LEU A 49 -0.89 4.01 -6.39
N VAL A 50 -0.22 3.47 -7.40
CA VAL A 50 1.24 3.46 -7.50
C VAL A 50 1.64 4.18 -8.79
N PRO A 51 2.16 5.41 -8.70
CA PRO A 51 2.78 6.08 -9.84
C PRO A 51 4.09 5.38 -10.26
N ILE A 52 4.16 5.02 -11.52
CA ILE A 52 5.24 4.25 -12.14
C ILE A 52 6.10 5.16 -13.00
N ILE A 53 7.37 5.22 -12.63
CA ILE A 53 8.46 5.75 -13.45
C ILE A 53 9.39 4.58 -13.83
N GLU A 54 10.21 4.77 -14.85
CA GLU A 54 11.23 3.79 -15.21
C GLU A 54 12.29 3.69 -14.10
N GLY A 55 12.52 2.47 -13.61
CA GLY A 55 13.60 2.14 -12.68
C GLY A 55 13.15 1.57 -11.33
N VAL A 56 14.16 1.15 -10.55
CA VAL A 56 14.04 0.36 -9.31
C VAL A 56 13.17 1.02 -8.23
N TYR A 57 13.06 2.35 -8.24
CA TYR A 57 12.23 3.09 -7.27
C TYR A 57 10.75 2.70 -7.36
N SER A 58 10.20 2.61 -8.56
CA SER A 58 8.80 2.23 -8.75
C SER A 58 8.56 0.75 -8.52
N GLU A 59 9.51 -0.12 -8.89
CA GLU A 59 9.40 -1.56 -8.62
C GLU A 59 9.26 -1.84 -7.13
N ARG A 60 10.08 -1.20 -6.29
CA ARG A 60 9.95 -1.29 -4.81
C ARG A 60 8.67 -0.67 -4.28
N ALA A 61 8.15 0.37 -4.93
CA ALA A 61 6.88 0.97 -4.54
C ALA A 61 5.71 0.01 -4.81
N VAL A 62 5.75 -0.71 -5.94
CA VAL A 62 4.76 -1.74 -6.28
C VAL A 62 4.83 -2.89 -5.28
N GLU A 63 6.03 -3.38 -4.98
CA GLU A 63 6.26 -4.41 -3.96
C GLU A 63 5.64 -4.01 -2.60
N LEU A 64 5.92 -2.78 -2.15
CA LEU A 64 5.36 -2.25 -0.91
C LEU A 64 3.83 -2.15 -0.97
N ALA A 65 3.28 -1.65 -2.07
CA ALA A 65 1.84 -1.53 -2.26
C ALA A 65 1.14 -2.90 -2.21
N CYS A 66 1.72 -3.93 -2.81
CA CYS A 66 1.17 -5.30 -2.77
C CYS A 66 1.14 -5.82 -1.34
N ARG A 67 2.23 -5.65 -0.57
CA ARG A 67 2.30 -6.08 0.84
C ARG A 67 1.32 -5.33 1.75
N LEU A 68 1.08 -4.05 1.48
CA LEU A 68 0.08 -3.26 2.20
C LEU A 68 -1.35 -3.69 1.86
N GLY A 69 -1.59 -4.07 0.60
CA GLY A 69 -2.88 -4.51 0.10
C GLY A 69 -3.26 -5.97 0.42
N GLU A 70 -2.28 -6.81 0.77
CA GLU A 70 -2.43 -8.28 0.88
C GLU A 70 -3.56 -8.70 1.82
N ARG A 71 -3.58 -8.16 3.04
CA ARG A 71 -4.59 -8.51 4.06
C ARG A 71 -6.03 -8.20 3.64
N GLN A 72 -6.20 -7.23 2.76
CA GLN A 72 -7.48 -6.60 2.42
C GLN A 72 -7.93 -6.97 1.01
N ASN A 73 -7.07 -7.69 0.27
CA ASN A 73 -7.17 -7.87 -1.17
C ASN A 73 -7.44 -6.54 -1.91
N ALA A 74 -6.63 -5.53 -1.59
CA ALA A 74 -6.81 -4.18 -2.13
C ALA A 74 -6.69 -4.14 -3.66
N HIS A 75 -7.42 -3.22 -4.28
CA HIS A 75 -7.30 -2.95 -5.70
C HIS A 75 -6.04 -2.11 -5.97
N ILE A 76 -5.06 -2.71 -6.64
CA ILE A 76 -3.82 -2.05 -7.05
C ILE A 76 -4.04 -1.33 -8.37
N ILE A 77 -3.77 -0.03 -8.40
CA ILE A 77 -3.86 0.82 -9.59
C ILE A 77 -2.44 1.29 -9.93
N LEU A 78 -1.97 0.94 -11.13
CA LEU A 78 -0.66 1.33 -11.64
C LEU A 78 -0.83 2.46 -12.65
N LEU A 79 -0.10 3.55 -12.46
CA LEU A 79 -0.24 4.75 -13.29
C LEU A 79 1.10 5.20 -13.86
N HIS A 80 1.18 5.34 -15.18
CA HIS A 80 2.24 6.09 -15.83
C HIS A 80 1.68 7.37 -16.45
N VAL A 81 2.29 8.51 -16.13
CA VAL A 81 1.91 9.82 -16.69
C VAL A 81 2.95 10.25 -17.72
N ILE A 82 2.52 10.38 -18.98
CA ILE A 82 3.31 10.98 -20.04
C ILE A 82 3.20 12.50 -19.91
N GLU A 83 4.29 13.16 -19.52
CA GLU A 83 4.36 14.61 -19.49
C GLU A 83 4.49 15.18 -20.90
N VAL A 84 3.48 15.93 -21.34
CA VAL A 84 3.41 16.52 -22.68
C VAL A 84 3.83 17.99 -22.64
N PRO A 85 4.94 18.38 -23.30
CA PRO A 85 5.42 19.77 -23.34
C PRO A 85 4.40 20.72 -23.96
N TYR A 86 4.30 21.95 -23.45
CA TYR A 86 3.38 22.98 -23.97
C TYR A 86 3.65 23.38 -25.44
N THR A 87 4.81 23.01 -25.99
CA THR A 87 5.17 23.22 -27.40
C THR A 87 4.37 22.35 -28.36
N VAL A 88 3.67 21.31 -27.87
CA VAL A 88 2.83 20.43 -28.69
C VAL A 88 1.42 20.29 -28.09
N PRO A 89 0.41 19.95 -28.92
CA PRO A 89 -0.93 19.56 -28.45
C PRO A 89 -0.87 18.41 -27.45
N LEU A 90 -1.83 18.33 -26.53
CA LEU A 90 -1.86 17.31 -25.48
C LEU A 90 -2.05 15.88 -26.05
N ASP A 91 -2.71 15.79 -27.19
CA ASP A 91 -3.00 14.60 -27.98
C ASP A 91 -1.94 14.29 -29.04
N ALA A 92 -0.84 15.05 -29.08
CA ALA A 92 0.25 14.79 -30.00
C ALA A 92 0.80 13.36 -29.83
N PRO A 93 1.08 12.64 -30.93
CA PRO A 93 1.65 11.30 -30.85
C PRO A 93 3.07 11.35 -30.27
N LEU A 94 3.30 10.58 -29.20
CA LEU A 94 4.59 10.53 -28.50
C LEU A 94 5.05 9.06 -28.38
N PRO A 95 5.30 8.37 -29.51
CA PRO A 95 5.45 6.92 -29.55
C PRO A 95 6.58 6.40 -28.65
N GLU A 96 7.70 7.12 -28.57
CA GLU A 96 8.82 6.73 -27.72
C GLU A 96 8.48 6.82 -26.22
N LEU A 97 7.77 7.87 -25.80
CA LEU A 97 7.35 8.02 -24.41
C LEU A 97 6.26 7.01 -24.05
N GLU A 98 5.32 6.77 -24.96
CA GLU A 98 4.28 5.74 -24.81
C GLU A 98 4.89 4.35 -24.69
N LYS A 99 5.87 4.01 -25.53
CA LYS A 99 6.57 2.72 -25.48
C LYS A 99 7.31 2.54 -24.15
N LYS A 100 8.02 3.57 -23.67
CA LYS A 100 8.68 3.54 -22.36
C LYS A 100 7.68 3.37 -21.21
N GLY A 101 6.58 4.13 -21.24
CA GLY A 101 5.52 4.04 -20.23
C GLY A 101 4.87 2.66 -20.19
N LYS A 102 4.52 2.10 -21.35
CA LYS A 102 3.99 0.74 -21.46
C LYS A 102 4.94 -0.30 -20.88
N LYS A 103 6.23 -0.24 -21.25
CA LYS A 103 7.25 -1.16 -20.74
C LYS A 103 7.37 -1.08 -19.20
N ALA A 104 7.39 0.12 -18.64
CA ALA A 104 7.47 0.30 -17.20
C ALA A 104 6.22 -0.25 -16.48
N LEU A 105 5.03 -0.03 -17.05
CA LEU A 105 3.78 -0.58 -16.55
C LEU A 105 3.71 -2.11 -16.66
N GLU A 106 4.25 -2.70 -17.73
CA GLU A 106 4.35 -4.16 -17.89
C GLU A 106 5.21 -4.77 -16.79
N THR A 107 6.39 -4.20 -16.51
CA THR A 107 7.26 -4.65 -15.41
C THR A 107 6.56 -4.54 -14.05
N ALA A 108 5.94 -3.40 -13.77
CA ALA A 108 5.17 -3.19 -12.55
C ALA A 108 3.99 -4.17 -12.41
N SER A 109 3.29 -4.44 -13.52
CA SER A 109 2.19 -5.38 -13.54
C SER A 109 2.65 -6.80 -13.25
N PHE A 110 3.81 -7.20 -13.77
CA PHE A 110 4.39 -8.51 -13.49
C PHE A 110 4.68 -8.68 -11.99
N ILE A 111 5.24 -7.66 -11.33
CA ILE A 111 5.48 -7.69 -9.88
C ILE A 111 4.16 -7.90 -9.13
N ALA A 112 3.13 -7.11 -9.42
CA ALA A 112 1.83 -7.24 -8.77
C ALA A 112 1.19 -8.62 -8.98
N LEU A 113 1.33 -9.20 -10.18
CA LEU A 113 0.86 -10.54 -10.51
C LEU A 113 1.55 -11.63 -9.68
N GLN A 114 2.85 -11.48 -9.38
CA GLN A 114 3.58 -12.42 -8.51
C GLN A 114 3.02 -12.43 -7.08
N HIS A 115 2.41 -11.32 -6.63
CA HIS A 115 1.72 -11.20 -5.35
C HIS A 115 0.23 -11.60 -5.41
N GLY A 116 -0.24 -12.14 -6.53
CA GLY A 116 -1.63 -12.56 -6.72
C GLY A 116 -2.61 -11.43 -7.05
N PHE A 117 -2.14 -10.20 -7.26
CA PHE A 117 -2.98 -9.07 -7.65
C PHE A 117 -3.14 -8.99 -9.17
N LYS A 118 -4.34 -8.64 -9.63
CA LYS A 118 -4.59 -8.21 -11.01
C LYS A 118 -4.70 -6.68 -11.04
N PRO A 119 -3.61 -5.95 -11.33
CA PRO A 119 -3.63 -4.50 -11.25
C PRO A 119 -4.46 -3.86 -12.36
N GLU A 120 -5.08 -2.74 -12.05
CA GLU A 120 -5.65 -1.81 -13.04
C GLU A 120 -4.52 -0.92 -13.57
N VAL A 121 -4.38 -0.81 -14.89
CA VAL A 121 -3.23 -0.14 -15.53
C VAL A 121 -3.69 1.10 -16.30
N HIS A 122 -3.09 2.25 -15.99
CA HIS A 122 -3.38 3.54 -16.60
C HIS A 122 -2.14 4.15 -17.24
N LEU A 123 -2.24 4.47 -18.53
CA LEU A 123 -1.27 5.28 -19.27
C LEU A 123 -1.96 6.57 -19.71
N ILE A 124 -1.74 7.66 -19.00
CA ILE A 124 -2.41 8.95 -19.25
C ILE A 124 -1.44 10.01 -19.73
N ARG A 125 -1.95 11.01 -20.45
CA ARG A 125 -1.20 12.20 -20.87
C ARG A 125 -1.58 13.38 -20.01
N HIS A 126 -0.59 14.13 -19.52
CA HIS A 126 -0.83 15.34 -18.75
C HIS A 126 0.31 16.36 -18.95
N ARG A 127 0.08 17.63 -18.62
CA ARG A 127 1.14 18.66 -18.62
C ARG A 127 2.13 18.52 -17.45
N SER A 128 1.77 17.72 -16.45
CA SER A 128 2.49 17.53 -15.20
C SER A 128 2.13 16.18 -14.61
N ALA A 129 3.13 15.41 -14.19
CA ALA A 129 2.96 14.13 -13.55
C ALA A 129 2.13 14.24 -12.26
N SER A 130 2.38 15.27 -11.44
CA SER A 130 1.64 15.47 -10.20
C SER A 130 0.15 15.72 -10.44
N GLU A 131 -0.21 16.49 -11.47
CA GLU A 131 -1.61 16.70 -11.82
C GLU A 131 -2.27 15.41 -12.32
N GLY A 132 -1.58 14.65 -13.18
CA GLY A 132 -2.08 13.35 -13.63
C GLY A 132 -2.33 12.39 -12.47
N ILE A 133 -1.38 12.28 -11.54
CA ILE A 133 -1.50 11.45 -10.33
C ILE A 133 -2.70 11.89 -9.48
N LEU A 134 -2.79 13.19 -9.15
CA LEU A 134 -3.86 13.73 -8.32
C LEU A 134 -5.23 13.58 -8.99
N SER A 135 -5.29 13.75 -10.32
CA SER A 135 -6.52 13.60 -11.10
C SER A 135 -7.05 12.16 -11.04
N LEU A 136 -6.18 11.16 -11.26
CA LEU A 136 -6.59 9.77 -11.22
C LEU A 136 -6.92 9.34 -9.79
N ALA A 137 -6.12 9.77 -8.80
CA ALA A 137 -6.41 9.50 -7.39
C ALA A 137 -7.81 9.98 -6.99
N LYS A 138 -8.21 11.17 -7.45
CA LYS A 138 -9.54 11.71 -7.23
C LYS A 138 -10.63 10.96 -7.99
N GLN A 139 -10.40 10.64 -9.28
CA GLN A 139 -11.38 9.94 -10.13
C GLN A 139 -11.65 8.51 -9.64
N SER A 140 -10.62 7.79 -9.24
CA SER A 140 -10.71 6.40 -8.79
C SER A 140 -10.99 6.26 -7.29
N ALA A 141 -11.22 7.38 -6.57
CA ALA A 141 -11.43 7.42 -5.13
C ALA A 141 -10.40 6.56 -4.37
N VAL A 142 -9.12 6.90 -4.60
CA VAL A 142 -7.97 6.20 -4.04
C VAL A 142 -7.83 6.52 -2.56
N ASP A 143 -7.56 5.49 -1.75
CA ASP A 143 -7.37 5.63 -0.30
C ASP A 143 -5.90 5.93 0.03
N GLN A 144 -4.96 5.36 -0.74
CA GLN A 144 -3.52 5.53 -0.57
C GLN A 144 -2.76 5.70 -1.88
N ILE A 145 -1.78 6.61 -1.90
CA ILE A 145 -0.78 6.74 -2.97
C ILE A 145 0.57 6.26 -2.45
N VAL A 146 1.14 5.24 -3.08
CA VAL A 146 2.49 4.73 -2.75
C VAL A 146 3.47 5.19 -3.82
N MET A 147 4.45 6.01 -3.45
CA MET A 147 5.47 6.53 -4.38
C MET A 147 6.87 6.09 -3.99
N GLY A 148 7.59 5.53 -4.95
CA GLY A 148 9.03 5.32 -4.85
C GLY A 148 9.79 6.62 -5.13
N ILE A 149 10.76 6.96 -4.28
CA ILE A 149 11.60 8.14 -4.49
C ILE A 149 13.08 7.75 -4.58
N GLY A 150 13.72 8.26 -5.63
CA GLY A 150 15.17 8.41 -5.70
C GLY A 150 15.55 9.84 -5.34
N LEU A 151 16.61 10.01 -4.54
CA LEU A 151 17.20 11.32 -4.34
C LEU A 151 17.86 11.75 -5.65
N LYS A 152 17.30 12.76 -6.32
CA LYS A 152 17.99 13.42 -7.43
C LYS A 152 18.96 14.44 -6.83
N LYS A 153 20.19 14.50 -7.36
CA LYS A 153 21.08 15.64 -7.12
C LYS A 153 20.41 16.88 -7.71
N THR A 154 20.07 17.83 -6.85
CA THR A 154 19.57 19.17 -7.22
C THR A 154 20.66 20.20 -6.97
N SER A 155 20.51 21.41 -7.52
CA SER A 155 21.43 22.53 -7.25
C SER A 155 21.53 22.92 -5.77
N TYR A 156 20.59 22.47 -4.93
CA TYR A 156 20.56 22.69 -3.48
C TYR A 156 20.91 21.42 -2.66
N GLY A 157 21.44 20.36 -3.30
CA GLY A 157 21.77 19.08 -2.66
C GLY A 157 20.84 17.93 -3.08
N GLU A 158 20.85 16.82 -2.33
CA GLU A 158 19.91 15.71 -2.53
C GLU A 158 18.52 16.07 -2.00
N GLY A 159 17.48 15.96 -2.83
CA GLY A 159 16.15 16.43 -2.45
C GLY A 159 14.99 15.65 -3.05
N ILE A 160 13.83 15.81 -2.42
CA ILE A 160 12.54 15.28 -2.89
C ILE A 160 12.17 15.98 -4.21
N GLY A 161 11.79 15.21 -5.23
CA GLY A 161 11.39 15.76 -6.54
C GLY A 161 10.14 16.65 -6.47
N ARG A 162 9.97 17.54 -7.45
CA ARG A 162 8.80 18.45 -7.55
C ARG A 162 7.47 17.69 -7.50
N THR A 163 7.35 16.60 -8.26
CA THR A 163 6.14 15.77 -8.32
C THR A 163 5.71 15.28 -6.94
N VAL A 164 6.67 14.74 -6.17
CA VAL A 164 6.40 14.19 -4.83
C VAL A 164 5.95 15.29 -3.88
N ARG A 165 6.61 16.46 -3.91
CA ARG A 165 6.20 17.61 -3.09
C ARG A 165 4.78 18.08 -3.41
N GLU A 166 4.43 18.15 -4.70
CA GLU A 166 3.08 18.55 -5.11
C GLU A 166 2.02 17.54 -4.68
N VAL A 167 2.30 16.23 -4.82
CA VAL A 167 1.39 15.18 -4.36
C VAL A 167 1.23 15.22 -2.84
N LEU A 168 2.32 15.30 -2.07
CA LEU A 168 2.26 15.42 -0.61
C LEU A 168 1.46 16.63 -0.13
N ARG A 169 1.54 17.75 -0.87
CA ARG A 169 0.84 18.99 -0.50
C ARG A 169 -0.66 18.95 -0.81
N ARG A 170 -1.07 18.23 -1.87
CA ARG A 170 -2.40 18.37 -2.47
C ARG A 170 -3.24 17.10 -2.47
N ALA A 171 -2.67 15.94 -2.16
CA ALA A 171 -3.43 14.70 -2.10
C ALA A 171 -4.43 14.76 -0.93
N ASN A 172 -5.68 14.36 -1.20
CA ASN A 172 -6.73 14.23 -0.19
C ASN A 172 -6.77 12.83 0.44
N CYS A 173 -5.77 11.99 0.12
CA CYS A 173 -5.63 10.62 0.58
C CYS A 173 -4.26 10.45 1.22
N GLU A 174 -4.05 9.34 1.91
CA GLU A 174 -2.77 9.05 2.53
C GLU A 174 -1.68 8.85 1.46
N VAL A 175 -0.49 9.38 1.71
CA VAL A 175 0.64 9.29 0.78
C VAL A 175 1.82 8.63 1.49
N ILE A 176 2.23 7.46 0.99
CA ILE A 176 3.35 6.68 1.51
C ILE A 176 4.54 6.84 0.58
N ILE A 177 5.67 7.24 1.14
CA ILE A 177 6.91 7.48 0.41
C ILE A 177 7.91 6.37 0.72
N SER A 178 8.27 5.58 -0.30
CA SER A 178 9.32 4.58 -0.22
C SER A 178 10.64 5.17 -0.74
N LYS A 179 11.53 5.53 0.17
CA LYS A 179 12.88 5.99 -0.16
C LYS A 179 13.85 4.82 -0.19
N ILE A 180 14.53 4.64 -1.32
CA ILE A 180 15.62 3.66 -1.42
C ILE A 180 16.93 4.30 -0.91
N PRO A 181 17.69 3.63 -0.02
CA PRO A 181 19.01 4.10 0.38
C PRO A 181 19.99 4.03 -0.81
N VAL A 182 20.82 5.05 -0.95
CA VAL A 182 21.82 5.14 -2.02
C VAL A 182 22.99 4.21 -1.64
N GLY A 183 23.07 3.01 -2.23
CA GLY A 183 24.17 2.05 -1.99
C GLY A 183 23.80 0.58 -1.84
N GLY A 184 22.61 0.15 -2.32
CA GLY A 184 22.21 -1.25 -2.39
C GLY A 184 22.20 -1.78 -3.82
#